data_AF-A0A847MX07-F1
#
_entry.id   AF-A0A847MX07-F1
#
_cell.length_a   1.000
_cell.length_b   1.000
_cell.length_c   1.000
_cell.angle_alpha   90.00
_cell.angle_beta   90.00
_cell.angle_gamma   90.00
#
_symmetry.space_group_name_H-M   'P 1'
#
loop_
_entity.id
_entity.type
_entity.pdbx_description
1 polymer ?
#
loop_
_entity_poly.entity_id
_entity_poly.type
_entity_poly.pdbx_seq_one_letter_code
_entity_poly.pdbx_strand_id
1 'polypeptide(L)'
;RTTALATVAEQAHRAGRTVCAVTDPTEDLYELTAGTAERIGWGDAESLIELRRAHPDLVVVADDVGRHLDSPCVPVLEQIADLVERDGGLITVAGESAGIGLRTRGVGSAVARGRTSIVLGRPTTVDGDLVGARLPRTRDAVPGRGWLIADREVTPVQIAMTGVMSRS
;
A
#
# COMPACT_ATOMS: atom_id res chain seq x y z
N ARG A 1 -1.09 1.92 9.17
CA ARG A 1 -1.02 1.89 7.70
C ARG A 1 0.23 1.14 7.29
N THR A 2 1.39 1.65 7.67
CA THR A 2 2.71 1.00 7.56
C THR A 2 2.72 -0.47 7.98
N THR A 3 2.17 -0.82 9.15
CA THR A 3 2.07 -2.22 9.60
C THR A 3 1.22 -3.12 8.69
N ALA A 4 0.20 -2.57 8.03
CA ALA A 4 -0.59 -3.32 7.05
C ALA A 4 0.23 -3.58 5.78
N LEU A 5 0.99 -2.59 5.30
CA LEU A 5 1.93 -2.77 4.18
C LEU A 5 3.02 -3.79 4.52
N ALA A 6 3.62 -3.68 5.72
CA ALA A 6 4.60 -4.65 6.20
C ALA A 6 3.99 -6.07 6.31
N THR A 7 2.73 -6.18 6.74
CA THR A 7 2.01 -7.47 6.76
C THR A 7 1.86 -8.03 5.35
N VAL A 8 1.45 -7.21 4.37
CA VAL A 8 1.35 -7.62 2.96
C VAL A 8 2.70 -8.08 2.43
N ALA A 9 3.76 -7.30 2.67
CA ALA A 9 5.12 -7.64 2.27
C ALA A 9 5.58 -8.98 2.88
N GLU A 10 5.39 -9.17 4.18
CA GLU A 10 5.75 -10.40 4.89
C GLU A 10 4.98 -11.61 4.35
N GLN A 11 3.66 -11.49 4.11
CA GLN A 11 2.88 -12.60 3.57
C GLN A 11 3.29 -12.95 2.14
N ALA A 12 3.55 -11.94 1.29
CA ALA A 12 4.04 -12.17 -0.06
C ALA A 12 5.42 -12.84 -0.06
N HIS A 13 6.33 -12.38 0.78
CA HIS A 13 7.65 -12.97 0.95
C HIS A 13 7.57 -14.44 1.40
N ARG A 14 6.73 -14.75 2.41
CA ARG A 14 6.48 -16.12 2.86
C ARG A 14 5.87 -17.02 1.79
N ALA A 15 5.12 -16.44 0.85
CA ALA A 15 4.58 -17.14 -0.32
C ALA A 15 5.62 -17.32 -1.45
N GLY A 16 6.88 -16.93 -1.22
CA GLY A 16 7.97 -17.05 -2.20
C GLY A 16 7.96 -15.99 -3.29
N ARG A 17 7.23 -14.89 -3.10
CA ARG A 17 7.13 -13.79 -4.07
C ARG A 17 8.27 -12.80 -3.87
N THR A 18 8.78 -12.23 -4.97
CA THR A 18 9.68 -11.07 -4.91
C THR A 18 8.89 -9.85 -4.45
N VAL A 19 9.40 -9.15 -3.44
CA VAL A 19 8.75 -7.98 -2.84
C VAL A 19 9.66 -6.76 -2.93
N CYS A 20 9.09 -5.63 -3.31
CA CYS A 20 9.71 -4.31 -3.30
C CYS A 20 8.94 -3.39 -2.35
N ALA A 21 9.65 -2.71 -1.46
CA ALA A 21 9.15 -1.61 -0.65
C ALA A 21 9.69 -0.30 -1.20
N VAL A 22 8.81 0.59 -1.64
CA VAL A 22 9.18 1.95 -2.05
C VAL A 22 9.08 2.85 -0.82
N THR A 23 10.25 3.19 -0.27
CA THR A 23 10.39 3.85 1.03
C THR A 23 11.81 4.39 1.24
N ASP A 24 11.92 5.50 1.96
CA ASP A 24 13.21 6.10 2.29
C ASP A 24 13.75 5.61 3.66
N PRO A 25 15.08 5.63 3.91
CA PRO A 25 15.68 5.09 5.14
C PRO A 25 15.16 5.65 6.47
N THR A 26 14.52 6.82 6.44
CA THR A 26 13.96 7.49 7.64
C THR A 26 12.52 7.10 7.93
N GLU A 27 11.88 6.30 7.08
CA GLU A 27 10.48 5.91 7.20
C GLU A 27 10.32 4.55 7.89
N ASP A 28 9.28 4.39 8.71
CA ASP A 28 9.00 3.14 9.44
C ASP A 28 8.90 1.91 8.51
N LEU A 29 8.41 2.08 7.28
CA LEU A 29 8.28 0.99 6.31
C LEU A 29 9.66 0.40 5.96
N TYR A 30 10.71 1.22 5.92
CA TYR A 30 12.07 0.79 5.62
C TYR A 30 12.62 -0.19 6.65
N GLU A 31 12.34 0.04 7.93
CA GLU A 31 12.73 -0.87 9.01
C GLU A 31 11.85 -2.12 9.03
N LEU A 32 10.53 -1.95 8.93
CA LEU A 32 9.57 -3.04 9.03
C LEU A 32 9.64 -4.06 7.88
N THR A 33 10.23 -3.67 6.75
CA THR A 33 10.41 -4.55 5.57
C THR A 33 11.84 -5.07 5.43
N ALA A 34 12.70 -4.81 6.41
CA ALA A 34 14.06 -5.33 6.41
C ALA A 34 14.05 -6.87 6.40
N GLY A 35 14.69 -7.45 5.38
CA GLY A 35 14.75 -8.91 5.20
C GLY A 35 13.55 -9.53 4.48
N THR A 36 12.50 -8.76 4.21
CA THR A 36 11.28 -9.26 3.52
C THR A 36 11.09 -8.64 2.15
N ALA A 37 11.68 -7.47 1.90
CA ALA A 37 11.59 -6.75 0.63
C ALA A 37 12.91 -6.08 0.24
N GLU A 38 13.12 -5.93 -1.07
CA GLU A 38 14.08 -4.98 -1.60
C GLU A 38 13.55 -3.56 -1.37
N ARG A 39 14.38 -2.65 -0.87
CA ARG A 39 13.96 -1.30 -0.47
C ARG A 39 14.52 -0.28 -1.43
N ILE A 40 13.64 0.44 -2.10
CA ILE A 40 13.97 1.43 -3.13
C ILE A 40 13.44 2.78 -2.67
N GLY A 41 14.29 3.81 -2.68
CA GLY A 41 13.89 5.16 -2.30
C GLY A 41 12.97 5.80 -3.34
N TRP A 42 12.17 6.78 -2.92
CA TRP A 42 11.27 7.49 -3.84
C TRP A 42 12.00 8.25 -4.95
N GLY A 43 13.30 8.52 -4.81
CA GLY A 43 14.12 9.12 -5.87
C GLY A 43 14.60 8.15 -6.95
N ASP A 44 14.48 6.83 -6.75
CA ASP A 44 15.19 5.82 -7.54
C ASP A 44 14.24 5.00 -8.43
N ALA A 45 13.73 5.68 -9.46
CA ALA A 45 12.84 5.05 -10.44
C ALA A 45 13.56 3.99 -11.30
N GLU A 46 14.86 4.15 -11.54
CA GLU A 46 15.63 3.25 -12.38
C GLU A 46 15.72 1.86 -11.76
N SER A 47 16.11 1.78 -10.48
CA SER A 47 16.13 0.50 -9.75
C SER A 47 14.75 -0.15 -9.70
N LEU A 48 13.67 0.62 -9.53
CA LEU A 48 12.30 0.06 -9.55
C LEU A 48 11.94 -0.53 -10.91
N ILE A 49 12.33 0.12 -11.99
CA ILE A 49 12.12 -0.37 -13.37
C ILE A 49 12.93 -1.66 -13.60
N GLU A 50 14.19 -1.68 -13.20
CA GLU A 50 15.07 -2.84 -13.35
C GLU A 50 14.52 -4.05 -12.59
N LEU A 51 14.14 -3.86 -11.33
CA LEU A 51 13.57 -4.92 -10.50
C LEU A 51 12.25 -5.45 -11.10
N ARG A 52 11.39 -4.56 -11.61
CA ARG A 52 10.14 -4.96 -12.27
C ARG A 52 10.34 -5.69 -13.59
N ARG A 53 11.43 -5.42 -14.31
CA ARG A 53 11.79 -6.16 -15.53
C ARG A 53 12.31 -7.55 -15.21
N ALA A 54 13.11 -7.67 -14.15
CA ALA A 54 13.60 -8.96 -13.67
C ALA A 54 12.48 -9.84 -13.09
N HIS A 55 11.48 -9.21 -12.45
CA HIS A 55 10.36 -9.90 -11.81
C HIS A 55 9.01 -9.32 -12.27
N PRO A 56 8.42 -9.83 -13.36
CA PRO A 56 7.17 -9.30 -13.85
C PRO A 56 5.99 -9.40 -12.88
N ASP A 57 6.02 -10.39 -11.99
CA ASP A 57 5.04 -10.65 -10.94
C ASP A 57 5.41 -9.96 -9.60
N LEU A 58 6.24 -8.90 -9.63
CA LEU A 58 6.68 -8.16 -8.44
C LEU A 58 5.49 -7.74 -7.56
N VAL A 59 5.66 -7.92 -6.25
CA VAL A 59 4.78 -7.35 -5.23
C VAL A 59 5.37 -6.03 -4.75
N VAL A 60 4.65 -4.93 -4.91
CA VAL A 60 5.10 -3.59 -4.54
C VAL A 60 4.27 -3.05 -3.39
N VAL A 61 4.92 -2.56 -2.35
CA VAL A 61 4.31 -1.80 -1.25
C VAL A 61 4.90 -0.39 -1.18
N ALA A 62 4.07 0.64 -1.05
CA ALA A 62 4.53 2.02 -0.92
C ALA A 62 3.70 2.76 0.13
N ASP A 63 4.35 3.40 1.10
CA ASP A 63 3.68 4.18 2.16
C ASP A 63 3.71 5.67 1.85
N ASP A 64 2.89 6.45 2.55
CA ASP A 64 2.92 7.92 2.51
C ASP A 64 2.88 8.53 1.09
N VAL A 65 2.19 7.87 0.17
CA VAL A 65 2.23 8.21 -1.26
C VAL A 65 1.73 9.64 -1.55
N GLY A 66 0.86 10.17 -0.68
CA GLY A 66 0.41 11.56 -0.74
C GLY A 66 1.51 12.61 -0.51
N ARG A 67 2.65 12.23 0.10
CA ARG A 67 3.82 13.09 0.32
C ARG A 67 4.81 13.06 -0.85
N HIS A 68 4.72 12.03 -1.69
CA HIS A 68 5.68 11.72 -2.76
C HIS A 68 5.06 11.84 -4.16
N LEU A 69 4.03 12.67 -4.33
CA LEU A 69 3.27 12.73 -5.58
C LEU A 69 4.07 13.19 -6.81
N ASP A 70 5.17 13.92 -6.58
CA ASP A 70 6.05 14.42 -7.65
C ASP A 70 7.34 13.59 -7.77
N SER A 71 7.40 12.42 -7.11
CA SER A 71 8.56 11.53 -7.15
C SER A 71 8.72 10.88 -8.54
N PRO A 72 9.97 10.63 -8.98
CA PRO A 72 10.28 9.82 -10.16
C PRO A 72 9.63 8.42 -10.17
N CYS A 73 9.39 7.81 -9.00
CA CYS A 73 8.78 6.49 -8.91
C CYS A 73 7.27 6.51 -9.24
N VAL A 74 6.58 7.65 -9.15
CA VAL A 74 5.12 7.70 -9.32
C VAL A 74 4.66 7.19 -10.69
N PRO A 75 5.21 7.64 -11.84
CA PRO A 75 4.84 7.10 -13.15
C PRO A 75 5.12 5.59 -13.28
N VAL A 76 6.18 5.10 -12.64
CA VAL A 76 6.53 3.67 -12.65
C VAL A 76 5.51 2.86 -11.85
N LEU A 77 5.08 3.35 -10.68
CA LEU A 77 4.04 2.72 -9.87
C LEU A 77 2.69 2.70 -10.59
N GLU A 78 2.34 3.77 -11.30
CA GLU A 78 1.14 3.79 -12.16
C GLU A 78 1.22 2.72 -13.26
N GLN A 79 2.35 2.60 -13.94
CA GLN A 79 2.54 1.58 -14.96
C GLN A 79 2.48 0.17 -14.37
N ILE A 80 3.09 -0.06 -13.19
CA ILE A 80 3.00 -1.34 -12.50
C ILE A 80 1.53 -1.67 -12.19
N ALA A 81 0.77 -0.71 -11.66
CA ALA A 81 -0.66 -0.88 -11.35
C ALA A 81 -1.49 -1.28 -12.57
N ASP A 82 -1.19 -0.75 -13.76
CA ASP A 82 -1.88 -1.13 -14.99
C ASP A 82 -1.51 -2.55 -15.50
N LEU A 83 -0.41 -3.13 -15.01
CA LEU A 83 0.13 -4.42 -15.47
C LEU A 83 -0.05 -5.56 -14.47
N VAL A 84 -0.37 -5.28 -13.19
CA VAL A 84 -0.38 -6.31 -12.14
C VAL A 84 -1.33 -7.46 -12.42
N GLU A 85 -2.53 -7.21 -12.97
CA GLU A 85 -3.48 -8.28 -13.30
C GLU A 85 -2.96 -9.20 -14.39
N ARG A 86 -2.32 -8.65 -15.42
CA ARG A 86 -1.76 -9.41 -16.55
C ARG A 86 -0.57 -10.25 -16.12
N ASP A 87 0.32 -9.65 -15.32
CA ASP A 87 1.60 -10.26 -14.98
C ASP A 87 1.55 -11.03 -13.64
N GLY A 88 0.37 -11.09 -13.02
CA GLY A 88 0.14 -11.79 -11.76
C GLY A 88 0.83 -11.15 -10.56
N GLY A 89 1.18 -9.86 -10.63
CA GLY A 89 1.81 -9.06 -9.57
C GLY A 89 0.81 -8.50 -8.55
N LEU A 90 1.29 -7.64 -7.65
CA LEU A 90 0.46 -6.90 -6.69
C LEU A 90 1.07 -5.53 -6.44
N ILE A 91 0.24 -4.50 -6.30
CA ILE A 91 0.67 -3.19 -5.80
C ILE A 91 -0.27 -2.76 -4.68
N THR A 92 0.30 -2.35 -3.55
CA THR A 92 -0.45 -1.78 -2.43
C THR A 92 0.15 -0.44 -2.05
N VAL A 93 -0.68 0.59 -2.03
CA VAL A 93 -0.27 1.93 -1.62
C VAL A 93 -1.03 2.36 -0.37
N ALA A 94 -0.38 3.13 0.49
CA ALA A 94 -1.02 3.72 1.65
C ALA A 94 -0.80 5.23 1.71
N GLY A 95 -1.73 5.91 2.34
CA GLY A 95 -1.68 7.36 2.54
C GLY A 95 -2.92 7.86 3.24
N GLU A 96 -3.04 9.17 3.35
CA GLU A 96 -4.26 9.82 3.80
C GLU A 96 -5.26 9.93 2.66
N SER A 97 -6.51 9.55 2.94
CA SER A 97 -7.59 9.52 1.95
C SER A 97 -7.85 10.90 1.35
N ALA A 98 -7.64 11.98 2.11
CA ALA A 98 -7.67 13.33 1.57
C ALA A 98 -6.55 13.56 0.53
N GLY A 99 -5.32 13.13 0.82
CA GLY A 99 -4.19 13.26 -0.12
C GLY A 99 -4.36 12.40 -1.37
N ILE A 100 -4.90 11.18 -1.22
CA ILE A 100 -5.11 10.24 -2.33
C ILE A 100 -6.34 10.62 -3.17
N GLY A 101 -7.46 10.95 -2.51
CA GLY A 101 -8.75 11.17 -3.17
C GLY A 101 -8.91 12.52 -3.86
N LEU A 102 -8.02 13.49 -3.61
CA LEU A 102 -8.08 14.82 -4.25
C LEU A 102 -7.66 14.80 -5.73
N ARG A 103 -7.00 13.74 -6.22
CA ARG A 103 -6.51 13.68 -7.59
C ARG A 103 -7.24 12.61 -8.41
N THR A 104 -7.73 13.01 -9.57
CA THR A 104 -8.36 12.11 -10.56
C THR A 104 -7.34 11.30 -11.37
N ARG A 105 -6.05 11.60 -11.20
CA ARG A 105 -4.89 10.93 -11.80
C ARG A 105 -3.81 10.78 -10.73
N GLY A 106 -2.90 9.82 -10.87
CA GLY A 106 -1.94 9.48 -9.82
C GLY A 106 -1.99 7.99 -9.50
N VAL A 107 -0.91 7.48 -8.91
CA VAL A 107 -0.79 6.10 -8.43
C VAL A 107 -1.98 5.67 -7.55
N GLY A 108 -2.51 6.54 -6.69
CA GLY A 108 -3.70 6.22 -5.90
C GLY A 108 -4.93 5.90 -6.76
N SER A 109 -5.18 6.69 -7.81
CA SER A 109 -6.26 6.44 -8.78
C SER A 109 -6.01 5.20 -9.63
N ALA A 110 -4.74 4.88 -9.92
CA ALA A 110 -4.37 3.69 -10.67
C ALA A 110 -4.63 2.42 -9.85
N VAL A 111 -4.19 2.39 -8.58
CA VAL A 111 -4.40 1.26 -7.67
C VAL A 111 -5.87 1.07 -7.31
N ALA A 112 -6.65 2.14 -7.19
CA ALA A 112 -8.09 2.07 -6.89
C ALA A 112 -8.90 1.25 -7.92
N ARG A 113 -8.38 1.06 -9.15
CA ARG A 113 -9.02 0.22 -10.18
C ARG A 113 -9.13 -1.25 -9.77
N GLY A 114 -8.24 -1.73 -8.91
CA GLY A 114 -8.24 -3.10 -8.40
C GLY A 114 -9.36 -3.42 -7.41
N ARG A 115 -10.21 -2.44 -7.05
CA ARG A 115 -11.42 -2.59 -6.20
C ARG A 115 -11.20 -3.28 -4.84
N THR A 116 -9.95 -3.31 -4.37
CA THR A 116 -9.58 -3.85 -3.06
C THR A 116 -8.94 -2.73 -2.24
N SER A 117 -9.40 -2.54 -1.01
CA SER A 117 -8.93 -1.45 -0.14
C SER A 117 -9.05 -1.82 1.33
N ILE A 118 -8.17 -1.26 2.15
CA ILE A 118 -8.26 -1.35 3.60
C ILE A 118 -8.36 0.07 4.16
N VAL A 119 -9.45 0.35 4.88
CA VAL A 119 -9.64 1.62 5.61
C VAL A 119 -9.41 1.37 7.08
N LEU A 120 -8.41 2.03 7.68
CA LEU A 120 -8.03 1.86 9.08
C LEU A 120 -8.54 3.01 9.95
N GLY A 121 -8.87 2.72 11.21
CA GLY A 121 -9.24 3.72 12.20
C GLY A 121 -10.70 4.16 12.10
N ARG A 122 -10.94 5.48 12.18
CA ARG A 122 -12.28 6.08 12.10
C ARG A 122 -12.55 6.53 10.66
N PRO A 123 -13.48 5.88 9.93
CA PRO A 123 -13.75 6.18 8.55
C PRO A 123 -14.64 7.41 8.49
N THR A 124 -14.35 8.25 7.52
CA THR A 124 -15.06 9.46 7.15
C THR A 124 -15.92 9.20 5.93
N THR A 125 -16.76 10.15 5.57
CA THR A 125 -17.50 10.10 4.30
C THR A 125 -16.55 10.05 3.10
N VAL A 126 -15.43 10.79 3.15
CA VAL A 126 -14.40 10.81 2.10
C VAL A 126 -13.80 9.42 1.89
N ASP A 127 -13.58 8.66 2.96
CA ASP A 127 -13.10 7.28 2.86
C ASP A 127 -14.11 6.39 2.10
N GLY A 128 -15.39 6.51 2.44
CA GLY A 128 -16.46 5.76 1.80
C GLY A 128 -16.62 6.10 0.32
N ASP A 129 -16.52 7.38 -0.03
CA ASP A 129 -16.56 7.85 -1.41
C ASP A 129 -15.35 7.34 -2.21
N LEU A 130 -14.15 7.36 -1.62
CA LEU A 130 -12.91 6.89 -2.25
C LEU A 130 -12.95 5.39 -2.57
N VAL A 131 -13.47 4.58 -1.65
CA VAL A 131 -13.55 3.12 -1.83
C VAL A 131 -14.88 2.66 -2.45
N GLY A 132 -15.79 3.59 -2.74
CA GLY A 132 -17.09 3.30 -3.33
C GLY A 132 -18.00 2.42 -2.47
N ALA A 133 -17.87 2.49 -1.13
CA ALA A 133 -18.61 1.66 -0.20
C ALA A 133 -19.07 2.44 1.04
N ARG A 134 -20.22 2.03 1.61
CA ARG A 134 -20.71 2.62 2.85
C ARG A 134 -20.02 2.00 4.05
N LEU A 135 -19.14 2.78 4.70
CA LEU A 135 -18.40 2.31 5.87
C LEU A 135 -19.20 2.49 7.17
N PRO A 136 -19.15 1.51 8.10
CA PRO A 136 -19.76 1.64 9.42
C PRO A 136 -19.19 2.81 10.22
N ARG A 137 -20.06 3.54 10.91
CA ARG A 137 -19.63 4.60 11.84
C ARG A 137 -19.08 3.94 13.12
N THR A 138 -17.79 4.12 13.39
CA THR A 138 -17.19 3.74 14.67
C THR A 138 -16.92 4.96 15.53
N ARG A 139 -17.13 4.83 16.84
CA ARG A 139 -16.76 5.87 17.81
C ARG A 139 -15.30 5.75 18.27
N ASP A 140 -14.70 4.57 18.18
CA ASP A 140 -13.34 4.32 18.67
C ASP A 140 -12.39 3.97 17.53
N ALA A 141 -11.24 4.64 17.51
CA ALA A 141 -10.12 4.28 16.65
C ALA A 141 -9.18 3.38 17.46
N VAL A 142 -9.20 2.07 17.18
CA VAL A 142 -8.22 1.14 17.73
C VAL A 142 -7.14 0.94 16.68
N PRO A 143 -5.84 1.10 17.01
CA PRO A 143 -4.75 0.85 16.06
C PRO A 143 -4.87 -0.52 15.38
N GLY A 144 -4.68 -0.55 14.06
CA GLY A 144 -4.80 -1.76 13.25
C GLY A 144 -6.23 -2.26 13.02
N ARG A 145 -7.26 -1.69 13.66
CA ARG A 145 -8.65 -2.02 13.36
C ARG A 145 -9.14 -1.24 12.14
N GLY A 146 -9.92 -1.89 11.30
CA GLY A 146 -10.48 -1.25 10.11
C GLY A 146 -11.50 -2.11 9.36
N TRP A 147 -11.67 -1.79 8.08
CA TRP A 147 -12.51 -2.53 7.14
C TRP A 147 -11.71 -2.90 5.90
N LEU A 148 -11.80 -4.16 5.51
CA LEU A 148 -11.43 -4.63 4.19
C LEU A 148 -12.64 -4.44 3.27
N ILE A 149 -12.40 -3.82 2.13
CA ILE A 149 -13.36 -3.65 1.05
C ILE A 149 -12.82 -4.44 -0.13
N ALA A 150 -13.54 -5.48 -0.54
CA ALA A 150 -13.21 -6.29 -1.72
C ALA A 150 -14.54 -6.70 -2.38
N ASP A 151 -14.64 -6.59 -3.70
CA ASP A 151 -15.86 -6.90 -4.45
C ASP A 151 -17.15 -6.25 -3.90
N ARG A 152 -17.01 -5.03 -3.36
CA ARG A 152 -18.06 -4.25 -2.66
C ARG A 152 -18.55 -4.86 -1.34
N GLU A 153 -17.94 -5.94 -0.87
CA GLU A 153 -18.16 -6.46 0.47
C GLU A 153 -17.29 -5.72 1.48
N VAL A 154 -17.89 -5.36 2.61
CA VAL A 154 -17.21 -4.63 3.70
C VAL A 154 -17.07 -5.56 4.89
N THR A 155 -15.84 -5.99 5.17
CA THR A 155 -15.53 -6.95 6.22
C THR A 155 -14.69 -6.27 7.31
N PRO A 156 -15.09 -6.32 8.60
CA PRO A 156 -14.26 -5.78 9.68
C PRO A 156 -12.97 -6.60 9.81
N VAL A 157 -11.83 -5.92 9.96
CA VAL A 157 -10.51 -6.55 10.08
C VAL A 157 -9.70 -5.97 11.24
N GLN A 158 -8.81 -6.80 11.77
CA GLN A 158 -7.75 -6.39 12.68
C GLN A 158 -6.43 -6.80 12.04
N ILE A 159 -5.59 -5.81 11.72
CA ILE A 159 -4.27 -6.02 11.13
C ILE A 159 -3.34 -6.61 12.19
N ALA A 160 -2.57 -7.62 11.77
CA ALA A 160 -1.53 -8.21 12.60
C ALA A 160 -0.45 -7.18 12.93
N MET A 161 0.13 -7.28 14.13
CA MET A 161 1.33 -6.50 14.43
C MET A 161 2.53 -7.24 13.84
N THR A 162 3.19 -6.62 12.87
CA THR A 162 4.52 -7.04 12.43
C THR A 162 5.50 -6.65 13.54
N GLY A 163 6.16 -7.63 14.13
CA GLY A 163 6.97 -7.45 15.32
C GLY A 163 8.17 -6.54 15.10
N VAL A 164 8.00 -5.25 15.40
CA VAL A 164 9.03 -4.44 16.05
C VAL A 164 8.39 -3.91 17.32
N MET A 165 8.44 -4.73 18.37
CA MET A 165 8.35 -4.19 19.72
C MET A 165 9.60 -3.36 19.92
N SER A 166 9.52 -2.05 19.67
CA SER A 166 10.48 -1.13 20.25
C SER A 166 10.42 -1.36 21.76
N ARG A 167 11.53 -1.84 22.33
CA ARG A 167 11.64 -2.06 23.77
C ARG A 167 11.46 -0.71 24.46
N SER A 168 10.59 -0.74 25.47
CA SER A 168 10.45 0.26 26.54
C SER A 168 11.77 0.85 27.01
#